data_AF-A0A703UYA0-F1
#
_entry.id   AF-A0A703UYA0-F1
#
_cell.length_a   1.000
_cell.length_b   1.000
_cell.length_c   1.000
_cell.angle_alpha   90.00
_cell.angle_beta   90.00
_cell.angle_gamma   90.00
#
_symmetry.space_group_name_H-M   'P 1'
#
loop_
_entity.id
_entity.type
_entity.pdbx_description
1 polymer ?
#
loop_
_entity_poly.entity_id
_entity_poly.type
_entity_poly.pdbx_seq_one_letter_code
_entity_poly.pdbx_strand_id
1 'polypeptide(L)'
;MEGQLIFCSDSILRFQSDYDETAAVPLLSIQNVIADTDPFFLLRFFHHTVLIEEGTTLASIFLAIEPWKALLAAYLDRDVGAYIDEVRKPSGPTTWDIEWIGIDRRSMVYRAYKRQEMQDGEDFSDYLNRERVLTDEFEIESGCEASGFIKGDKERWSISGDVHEIKNLPVILYSKQTLMTSPKDGLLKKNISGVKSSKHSCFIYGDTSFSFSEVMEAIFISGLFFYAPKDAASSLDELKASLAELEEERAENPNAESTGNETDEEPTIVVAEGAFDSLAAHMESEKAEWQSIKKLC
;
A
#
# COMPACT_ATOMS: atom_id res chain seq x y z
N MET A 1 -0.34 29.97 7.16
CA MET A 1 -1.67 29.97 7.80
C MET A 1 -1.74 28.68 8.59
N GLU A 2 -1.88 28.74 9.90
CA GLU A 2 -2.09 27.54 10.73
C GLU A 2 -3.55 27.09 10.55
N GLY A 3 -3.77 25.78 10.47
CA GLY A 3 -5.05 25.22 10.08
C GLY A 3 -4.92 23.84 9.46
N GLN A 4 -6.05 23.34 8.97
CA GLN A 4 -6.19 22.04 8.34
C GLN A 4 -6.98 22.12 7.03
N LEU A 5 -6.73 21.16 6.17
CA LEU A 5 -7.47 20.95 4.94
C LEU A 5 -8.55 19.89 5.15
N ILE A 6 -9.70 20.09 4.52
CA ILE A 6 -10.85 19.17 4.62
C ILE A 6 -11.31 18.85 3.21
N PHE A 7 -11.21 17.57 2.83
CA PHE A 7 -11.94 17.06 1.67
C PHE A 7 -13.38 16.81 2.04
N CYS A 8 -14.31 17.41 1.29
CA CYS A 8 -15.73 17.28 1.53
C CYS A 8 -16.41 16.46 0.44
N SER A 9 -17.55 15.87 0.81
CA SER A 9 -18.39 15.02 -0.04
C SER A 9 -18.98 15.75 -1.24
N ASP A 10 -19.05 17.09 -1.18
CA ASP A 10 -19.47 17.95 -2.29
C ASP A 10 -18.34 18.27 -3.30
N SER A 11 -17.23 17.52 -3.24
CA SER A 11 -16.07 17.69 -4.13
C SER A 11 -15.36 19.03 -4.01
N ILE A 12 -15.38 19.64 -2.82
CA ILE A 12 -14.66 20.88 -2.53
C ILE A 12 -13.59 20.64 -1.47
N LEU A 13 -12.37 21.10 -1.74
CA LEU A 13 -11.29 21.18 -0.76
C LEU A 13 -11.43 22.48 0.02
N ARG A 14 -11.66 22.39 1.33
CA ARG A 14 -11.80 23.53 2.23
C ARG A 14 -10.59 23.67 3.14
N PHE A 15 -10.32 24.91 3.55
CA PHE A 15 -9.37 25.23 4.59
C PHE A 15 -10.12 25.69 5.83
N GLN A 16 -9.78 25.12 6.98
CA GLN A 16 -10.24 25.55 8.30
C GLN A 16 -9.05 26.09 9.09
N SER A 17 -9.20 27.29 9.62
CA SER A 17 -8.18 27.95 10.42
C SER A 17 -8.20 27.43 11.86
N ASP A 18 -7.05 27.27 12.49
CA ASP A 18 -6.98 26.91 13.92
C ASP A 18 -7.54 28.01 14.84
N TYR A 19 -7.69 29.22 14.31
CA TYR A 19 -8.26 30.37 15.01
C TYR A 19 -9.79 30.48 14.88
N ASP A 20 -10.41 29.70 13.98
CA ASP A 20 -11.86 29.66 13.77
C ASP A 20 -12.31 28.24 13.43
N GLU A 21 -12.66 27.48 14.46
CA GLU A 21 -13.17 26.12 14.34
C GLU A 21 -14.58 26.05 13.74
N THR A 22 -15.26 27.18 13.53
CA THR A 22 -16.66 27.19 13.07
C THR A 22 -16.81 27.31 11.56
N ALA A 23 -15.78 27.79 10.86
CA ALA A 23 -15.84 28.06 9.43
C ALA A 23 -14.73 27.32 8.65
N ALA A 24 -15.16 26.57 7.63
CA ALA A 24 -14.28 26.01 6.61
C ALA A 24 -14.59 26.67 5.26
N VAL A 25 -13.58 27.32 4.67
CA VAL A 25 -13.74 28.13 3.45
C VAL A 25 -13.16 27.38 2.25
N PRO A 26 -13.81 27.38 1.05
CA PRO A 26 -13.24 26.76 -0.14
C PRO A 26 -11.83 27.30 -0.43
N LEU A 27 -10.86 26.40 -0.55
CA LEU A 27 -9.46 26.76 -0.75
C LEU A 27 -9.25 27.52 -2.06
N LEU A 28 -10.01 27.18 -3.10
CA LEU A 28 -10.02 27.90 -4.38
C LEU A 28 -10.47 29.36 -4.21
N SER A 29 -11.48 29.63 -3.37
CA SER A 29 -11.91 31.00 -3.09
C SER A 29 -10.80 31.81 -2.40
N ILE A 30 -10.02 31.18 -1.52
CA ILE A 30 -8.85 31.82 -0.91
C ILE A 30 -7.84 32.18 -2.00
N GLN A 31 -7.46 31.21 -2.86
CA GLN A 31 -6.53 31.46 -3.97
C GLN A 31 -6.97 32.65 -4.81
N ASN A 32 -8.22 32.68 -5.27
CA ASN A 32 -8.72 33.73 -6.16
C ASN A 32 -8.63 35.14 -5.53
N VAL A 33 -8.62 35.24 -4.20
CA VAL A 33 -8.49 36.52 -3.49
C VAL A 33 -7.04 36.92 -3.26
N ILE A 34 -6.18 35.98 -2.86
CA ILE A 34 -4.83 36.31 -2.38
C ILE A 34 -3.69 35.97 -3.35
N ALA A 35 -3.98 35.16 -4.37
CA ALA A 35 -2.97 34.57 -5.24
C ALA A 35 -3.58 33.98 -6.53
N ASP A 36 -4.53 34.69 -7.17
CA ASP A 36 -5.37 34.20 -8.27
C ASP A 36 -4.55 33.54 -9.41
N THR A 37 -3.38 34.11 -9.71
CA THR A 37 -2.49 33.63 -10.78
C THR A 37 -1.27 32.85 -10.28
N ASP A 38 -1.19 32.48 -9.00
CA ASP A 38 -0.04 31.73 -8.47
C ASP A 38 -0.21 30.23 -8.73
N PRO A 39 0.53 29.64 -9.68
CA PRO A 39 0.40 28.21 -9.98
C PRO A 39 0.92 27.32 -8.86
N PHE A 40 1.67 27.88 -7.89
CA PHE A 40 2.27 27.18 -6.77
C PHE A 40 1.52 27.41 -5.45
N PHE A 41 0.34 28.05 -5.50
CA PHE A 41 -0.44 28.40 -4.32
C PHE A 41 -0.64 27.21 -3.36
N LEU A 42 -0.97 26.04 -3.90
CA LEU A 42 -1.25 24.83 -3.13
C LEU A 42 -0.02 24.31 -2.36
N LEU A 43 1.22 24.58 -2.80
CA LEU A 43 2.44 24.14 -2.09
C LEU A 43 2.50 24.67 -0.65
N ARG A 44 1.85 25.80 -0.37
CA ARG A 44 1.76 26.38 0.97
C ARG A 44 0.99 25.51 1.96
N PHE A 45 0.23 24.52 1.46
CA PHE A 45 -0.64 23.65 2.23
C PHE A 45 -0.20 22.18 2.23
N PHE A 46 0.94 21.84 1.60
CA PHE A 46 1.38 20.45 1.47
C PHE A 46 1.61 19.76 2.82
N HIS A 47 2.07 20.51 3.83
CA HIS A 47 2.30 20.00 5.18
C HIS A 47 1.12 20.18 6.13
N HIS A 48 0.00 20.73 5.66
CA HIS A 48 -1.19 20.87 6.47
C HIS A 48 -1.84 19.52 6.71
N THR A 49 -2.31 19.32 7.93
CA THR A 49 -3.11 18.15 8.26
C THR A 49 -4.37 18.12 7.40
N VAL A 50 -4.71 16.94 6.91
CA VAL A 50 -5.91 16.67 6.14
C VAL A 50 -6.92 15.90 6.97
N LEU A 51 -8.18 16.31 6.84
CA LEU A 51 -9.36 15.55 7.23
C LEU A 51 -10.15 15.16 5.96
N ILE A 52 -10.86 14.05 6.05
CA ILE A 52 -11.81 13.61 5.01
C ILE A 52 -13.18 13.52 5.67
N GLU A 53 -14.15 14.28 5.17
CA GLU A 53 -15.54 14.24 5.62
C GLU A 53 -16.13 12.85 5.33
N GLU A 54 -16.97 12.35 6.24
CA GLU A 54 -17.66 11.08 6.09
C GLU A 54 -18.41 10.99 4.74
N GLY A 55 -18.24 9.88 4.03
CA GLY A 55 -18.86 9.65 2.72
C GLY A 55 -18.13 10.30 1.54
N THR A 56 -17.05 11.05 1.76
CA THR A 56 -16.23 11.58 0.65
C THR A 56 -15.61 10.43 -0.14
N THR A 57 -15.91 10.40 -1.43
CA THR A 57 -15.42 9.34 -2.34
C THR A 57 -14.10 9.70 -2.99
N LEU A 58 -13.42 8.70 -3.57
CA LEU A 58 -12.20 8.92 -4.35
C LEU A 58 -12.43 9.91 -5.50
N ALA A 59 -13.56 9.80 -6.22
CA ALA A 59 -13.96 10.74 -7.25
C ALA A 59 -14.12 12.17 -6.71
N SER A 60 -14.71 12.32 -5.52
CA SER A 60 -14.89 13.64 -4.89
C SER A 60 -13.55 14.30 -4.55
N ILE A 61 -12.57 13.51 -4.08
CA ILE A 61 -11.20 13.99 -3.85
C ILE A 61 -10.57 14.45 -5.16
N PHE A 62 -10.70 13.68 -6.24
CA PHE A 62 -10.10 14.03 -7.54
C PHE A 62 -10.69 15.32 -8.12
N LEU A 63 -12.00 15.47 -8.04
CA LEU A 63 -12.67 16.69 -8.48
C LEU A 63 -12.27 17.90 -7.60
N ALA A 64 -12.11 17.70 -6.29
CA ALA A 64 -11.70 18.76 -5.36
C ALA A 64 -10.29 19.31 -5.65
N ILE A 65 -9.37 18.47 -6.15
CA ILE A 65 -7.99 18.87 -6.47
C ILE A 65 -7.81 19.37 -7.92
N GLU A 66 -8.84 19.31 -8.75
CA GLU A 66 -8.76 19.69 -10.17
C GLU A 66 -8.13 21.06 -10.43
N PRO A 67 -8.41 22.12 -9.65
CA PRO A 67 -7.81 23.44 -9.88
C PRO A 67 -6.27 23.41 -9.87
N TRP A 68 -5.67 22.41 -9.21
CA TRP A 68 -4.23 22.26 -9.05
C TRP A 68 -3.65 21.04 -9.77
N LYS A 69 -4.40 20.42 -10.69
CA LYS A 69 -3.99 19.17 -11.35
C LYS A 69 -2.62 19.25 -12.04
N ALA A 70 -2.26 20.39 -12.63
CA ALA A 70 -0.96 20.55 -13.30
C ALA A 70 0.22 20.53 -12.32
N LEU A 71 0.05 21.18 -11.15
CA LEU A 71 1.04 21.15 -10.08
C LEU A 71 1.16 19.74 -9.50
N LEU A 72 0.03 19.09 -9.24
CA LEU A 72 0.02 17.73 -8.68
C LEU A 72 0.59 16.70 -9.65
N ALA A 73 0.32 16.84 -10.95
CA ALA A 73 0.93 15.99 -11.97
C ALA A 73 2.46 16.10 -11.97
N ALA A 74 2.99 17.32 -11.86
CA ALA A 74 4.43 17.55 -11.77
C ALA A 74 5.03 17.03 -10.45
N TYR A 75 4.30 17.16 -9.34
CA TYR A 75 4.77 16.69 -8.03
C TYR A 75 4.78 15.16 -7.92
N LEU A 76 3.71 14.51 -8.37
CA LEU A 76 3.49 13.07 -8.20
C LEU A 76 4.12 12.24 -9.32
N ASP A 77 4.55 12.87 -10.42
CA ASP A 77 4.94 12.20 -11.66
C ASP A 77 3.83 11.26 -12.17
N ARG A 78 2.60 11.78 -12.21
CA ARG A 78 1.38 11.04 -12.60
C ARG A 78 0.48 11.91 -13.47
N ASP A 79 -0.29 11.31 -14.37
CA ASP A 79 -1.31 12.01 -15.14
C ASP A 79 -2.59 12.21 -14.32
N VAL A 80 -2.50 13.10 -13.33
CA VAL A 80 -3.63 13.46 -12.44
C VAL A 80 -4.82 13.97 -13.26
N GLY A 81 -4.56 14.64 -14.39
CA GLY A 81 -5.61 15.10 -15.30
C GLY A 81 -6.41 13.94 -15.90
N ALA A 82 -5.73 12.90 -16.39
CA ALA A 82 -6.38 11.71 -16.92
C ALA A 82 -7.23 10.99 -15.87
N TYR A 83 -6.75 10.87 -14.62
CA TYR A 83 -7.55 10.31 -13.52
C TYR A 83 -8.81 11.13 -13.23
N ILE A 84 -8.71 12.46 -13.21
CA ILE A 84 -9.85 13.36 -13.02
C ILE A 84 -10.88 13.20 -14.16
N ASP A 85 -10.41 13.11 -15.40
CA ASP A 85 -11.30 12.93 -16.55
C ASP A 85 -11.95 11.54 -16.56
N GLU A 86 -11.24 10.52 -16.10
CA GLU A 86 -11.75 9.15 -16.01
C GLU A 86 -12.87 9.02 -14.97
N VAL A 87 -12.71 9.63 -13.78
CA VAL A 87 -13.71 9.50 -12.72
C VAL A 87 -15.05 10.15 -13.05
N ARG A 88 -15.09 11.07 -14.03
CA ARG A 88 -16.33 11.71 -14.52
C ARG A 88 -17.19 10.80 -15.38
N LYS A 89 -16.61 9.79 -16.01
CA LYS A 89 -17.35 8.88 -16.88
C LYS A 89 -18.32 8.04 -16.03
N PRO A 90 -19.46 7.57 -16.56
CA PRO A 90 -20.33 6.67 -15.81
C PRO A 90 -19.60 5.34 -15.51
N SER A 91 -19.79 4.80 -14.31
CA SER A 91 -19.36 3.43 -13.96
C SER A 91 -20.43 2.41 -14.34
N GLY A 92 -20.00 1.20 -14.69
CA GLY A 92 -20.87 0.03 -14.69
C GLY A 92 -21.12 -0.52 -13.27
N PRO A 93 -21.80 -1.66 -13.15
CA PRO A 93 -21.88 -2.40 -11.90
C PRO A 93 -20.47 -2.78 -11.43
N THR A 94 -20.17 -2.57 -10.15
CA THR A 94 -18.89 -3.01 -9.61
C THR A 94 -18.85 -4.52 -9.49
N THR A 95 -17.70 -5.10 -9.81
CA THR A 95 -17.40 -6.53 -9.63
C THR A 95 -16.57 -6.80 -8.37
N TRP A 96 -16.09 -5.75 -7.73
CA TRP A 96 -15.23 -5.83 -6.55
C TRP A 96 -16.06 -5.76 -5.27
N ASP A 97 -15.72 -6.60 -4.29
CA ASP A 97 -16.37 -6.63 -2.97
C ASP A 97 -15.79 -5.56 -2.01
N ILE A 98 -14.94 -4.67 -2.50
CA ILE A 98 -14.30 -3.61 -1.70
C ILE A 98 -15.35 -2.57 -1.30
N GLU A 99 -15.42 -2.28 0.00
CA GLU A 99 -16.43 -1.38 0.58
C GLU A 99 -15.89 0.03 0.87
N TRP A 100 -14.59 0.18 1.13
CA TRP A 100 -13.95 1.48 1.30
C TRP A 100 -12.46 1.44 0.97
N ILE A 101 -11.90 2.62 0.75
CA ILE A 101 -10.46 2.83 0.64
C ILE A 101 -9.96 3.40 1.95
N GLY A 102 -8.98 2.75 2.56
CA GLY A 102 -8.34 3.22 3.78
C GLY A 102 -6.91 3.67 3.50
N ILE A 103 -6.51 4.78 4.13
CA ILE A 103 -5.13 5.26 4.14
C ILE A 103 -4.56 5.09 5.54
N ASP A 104 -3.56 4.22 5.70
CA ASP A 104 -2.83 4.03 6.95
C ASP A 104 -1.34 4.37 6.82
N ARG A 105 -0.75 4.79 7.95
CA ARG A 105 0.70 4.94 8.08
C ARG A 105 1.28 3.72 8.77
N ARG A 106 2.33 3.16 8.17
CA ARG A 106 3.14 2.12 8.78
C ARG A 106 4.59 2.51 8.78
N SER A 107 5.24 2.20 9.89
CA SER A 107 6.67 2.41 10.04
C SER A 107 7.31 1.10 10.45
N MET A 108 8.41 0.75 9.80
CA MET A 108 9.23 -0.40 10.15
C MET A 108 10.55 0.10 10.70
N VAL A 109 10.98 -0.48 11.82
CA VAL A 109 12.33 -0.30 12.35
C VAL A 109 13.03 -1.63 12.29
N TYR A 110 14.12 -1.66 11.55
CA TYR A 110 14.99 -2.82 11.47
C TYR A 110 16.42 -2.42 11.83
N ARG A 111 17.10 -3.34 12.50
CA ARG A 111 18.52 -3.17 12.80
C ARG A 111 19.33 -3.41 11.53
N ALA A 112 20.28 -2.54 11.25
CA ALA A 112 21.15 -2.72 10.11
C ALA A 112 22.08 -3.92 10.34
N TYR A 113 22.46 -4.57 9.24
CA TYR A 113 23.30 -5.75 9.26
C TYR A 113 24.56 -5.48 8.45
N LYS A 114 25.70 -5.95 8.94
CA LYS A 114 26.94 -5.89 8.17
C LYS A 114 26.86 -6.90 7.03
N ARG A 115 26.75 -6.40 5.80
CA ARG A 115 26.85 -7.24 4.60
C ARG A 115 28.29 -7.78 4.52
N GLN A 116 28.41 -9.10 4.57
CA GLN A 116 29.68 -9.79 4.36
C GLN A 116 29.73 -10.25 2.90
N GLU A 117 30.89 -10.15 2.27
CA GLU A 117 31.09 -10.73 0.94
C GLU A 117 31.14 -12.27 1.05
N MET A 118 30.77 -12.95 -0.04
CA MET A 118 30.92 -14.40 -0.14
C MET A 118 32.40 -14.74 -0.08
N GLN A 119 32.76 -15.75 0.71
CA GLN A 119 34.16 -16.14 0.87
C GLN A 119 34.59 -17.07 -0.27
N ASP A 120 35.88 -17.06 -0.61
CA ASP A 120 36.42 -17.96 -1.64
C ASP A 120 36.21 -19.43 -1.23
N GLY A 121 35.54 -20.19 -2.09
CA GLY A 121 35.23 -21.60 -1.87
C GLY A 121 34.02 -21.86 -0.97
N GLU A 122 33.29 -20.82 -0.59
CA GLU A 122 32.01 -20.95 0.12
C GLU A 122 30.87 -21.31 -0.84
N ASP A 123 30.02 -22.25 -0.42
CA ASP A 123 28.80 -22.58 -1.14
C ASP A 123 27.76 -21.46 -1.04
N PHE A 124 26.99 -21.23 -2.11
CA PHE A 124 25.99 -20.16 -2.15
C PHE A 124 24.89 -20.33 -1.09
N SER A 125 24.50 -21.58 -0.76
CA SER A 125 23.54 -21.85 0.30
C SER A 125 24.12 -21.49 1.67
N ASP A 126 25.38 -21.83 1.92
CA ASP A 126 26.08 -21.47 3.16
C ASP A 126 26.17 -19.94 3.31
N TYR A 127 26.48 -19.23 2.23
CA TYR A 127 26.50 -17.77 2.18
C TYR A 127 25.14 -17.14 2.52
N LEU A 128 24.04 -17.64 1.95
CA LEU A 128 22.69 -17.14 2.21
C LEU A 128 22.22 -17.42 3.65
N ASN A 129 22.66 -18.53 4.24
CA ASN A 129 22.24 -18.97 5.56
C ASN A 129 23.14 -18.49 6.71
N ARG A 130 24.14 -17.65 6.43
CA ARG A 130 25.01 -17.05 7.46
C ARG A 130 24.19 -16.34 8.54
N GLU A 131 24.61 -16.52 9.79
CA GLU A 131 24.10 -15.71 10.88
C GLU A 131 24.51 -14.24 10.62
N ARG A 132 23.51 -13.37 10.55
CA ARG A 132 23.76 -11.97 10.20
C ARG A 132 24.40 -11.26 11.39
N VAL A 133 25.48 -10.53 11.13
CA VAL A 133 26.13 -9.70 12.15
C VAL A 133 25.39 -8.35 12.24
N LEU A 134 24.71 -8.14 13.37
CA LEU A 134 24.02 -6.88 13.67
C LEU A 134 25.04 -5.74 13.82
N THR A 135 24.66 -4.54 13.35
CA THR A 135 25.36 -3.29 13.68
C THR A 135 24.62 -2.56 14.80
N ASP A 136 25.24 -1.49 15.32
CA ASP A 136 24.58 -0.58 16.27
C ASP A 136 23.61 0.40 15.57
N GLU A 137 23.58 0.40 14.24
CA GLU A 137 22.75 1.27 13.42
C GLU A 137 21.35 0.67 13.23
N PHE A 138 20.36 1.53 13.04
CA PHE A 138 19.00 1.15 12.73
C PHE A 138 18.47 2.04 11.62
N GLU A 139 17.60 1.47 10.81
CA GLU A 139 16.89 2.19 9.77
C GLU A 139 15.40 2.22 10.12
N ILE A 140 14.77 3.34 9.79
CA ILE A 140 13.34 3.54 9.95
C ILE A 140 12.79 3.83 8.56
N GLU A 141 11.97 2.92 8.07
CA GLU A 141 11.16 3.15 6.89
C GLU A 141 9.75 3.50 7.34
N SER A 142 9.16 4.53 6.74
CA SER A 142 7.79 4.91 7.03
C SER A 142 7.09 5.26 5.73
N GLY A 143 5.90 4.70 5.54
CA GLY A 143 5.07 4.90 4.35
C GLY A 143 3.61 5.11 4.72
N CYS A 144 2.91 5.85 3.85
CA CYS A 144 1.46 5.93 3.86
C CYS A 144 0.95 5.14 2.65
N GLU A 145 0.04 4.20 2.88
CA GLU A 145 -0.49 3.32 1.84
C GLU A 145 -2.00 3.54 1.71
N ALA A 146 -2.51 3.62 0.48
CA ALA A 146 -3.95 3.53 0.21
C ALA A 146 -4.28 2.09 -0.24
N SER A 147 -5.26 1.47 0.42
CA SER A 147 -5.69 0.11 0.11
C SER A 147 -7.21 -0.02 0.21
N GLY A 148 -7.77 -1.00 -0.49
CA GLY A 148 -9.16 -1.37 -0.41
C GLY A 148 -9.41 -2.37 0.72
N PHE A 149 -10.58 -2.27 1.35
CA PHE A 149 -10.99 -3.14 2.44
C PHE A 149 -12.39 -3.71 2.20
N ILE A 150 -12.56 -4.96 2.62
CA ILE A 150 -13.83 -5.69 2.60
C ILE A 150 -14.27 -5.88 4.06
N LYS A 151 -15.54 -5.66 4.38
CA LYS A 151 -16.00 -5.77 5.78
C LYS A 151 -15.93 -7.20 6.27
N GLY A 152 -15.31 -7.36 7.43
CA GLY A 152 -15.10 -8.67 8.05
C GLY A 152 -13.88 -9.41 7.51
N ASP A 153 -13.27 -8.91 6.43
CA ASP A 153 -11.96 -9.33 5.96
C ASP A 153 -10.85 -8.54 6.69
N LYS A 154 -9.72 -9.18 6.88
CA LYS A 154 -8.50 -8.59 7.46
C LYS A 154 -7.44 -8.29 6.41
N GLU A 155 -7.62 -8.80 5.19
CA GLU A 155 -6.76 -8.56 4.04
C GLU A 155 -6.85 -7.09 3.60
N ARG A 156 -5.80 -6.67 2.89
CA ARG A 156 -5.75 -5.37 2.22
C ARG A 156 -5.66 -5.62 0.73
N TRP A 157 -6.56 -5.01 -0.01
CA TRP A 157 -6.69 -5.24 -1.43
C TRP A 157 -6.07 -4.08 -2.21
N SER A 158 -5.38 -4.40 -3.30
CA SER A 158 -4.86 -3.37 -4.20
C SER A 158 -6.02 -2.56 -4.80
N ILE A 159 -5.79 -1.26 -4.97
CA ILE A 159 -6.70 -0.35 -5.68
C ILE A 159 -6.13 0.12 -7.02
N SER A 160 -5.03 -0.49 -7.48
CA SER A 160 -4.35 -0.12 -8.72
C SER A 160 -5.05 -0.60 -10.00
N GLY A 161 -6.23 -1.22 -9.87
CA GLY A 161 -6.98 -1.79 -10.98
C GLY A 161 -7.80 -0.76 -11.77
N ASP A 162 -8.98 -1.17 -12.22
CA ASP A 162 -9.90 -0.26 -12.90
C ASP A 162 -10.47 0.78 -11.92
N VAL A 163 -10.19 2.06 -12.18
CA VAL A 163 -10.69 3.16 -11.36
C VAL A 163 -12.23 3.21 -11.33
N HIS A 164 -12.93 2.69 -12.34
CA HIS A 164 -14.40 2.65 -12.36
C HIS A 164 -15.00 1.74 -11.30
N GLU A 165 -14.25 0.75 -10.83
CA GLU A 165 -14.64 -0.16 -9.75
C GLU A 165 -14.58 0.53 -8.38
N ILE A 166 -13.65 1.49 -8.20
CA ILE A 166 -13.31 2.04 -6.89
C ILE A 166 -13.64 3.52 -6.69
N LYS A 167 -13.89 4.28 -7.77
CA LYS A 167 -13.99 5.75 -7.68
C LYS A 167 -15.12 6.26 -6.79
N ASN A 168 -16.17 5.47 -6.60
CA ASN A 168 -17.32 5.81 -5.79
C ASN A 168 -17.21 5.28 -4.35
N LEU A 169 -16.10 4.63 -3.99
CA LEU A 169 -15.88 4.16 -2.64
C LEU A 169 -15.48 5.31 -1.72
N PRO A 170 -15.96 5.32 -0.46
CA PRO A 170 -15.53 6.30 0.52
C PRO A 170 -14.05 6.12 0.86
N VAL A 171 -13.36 7.22 1.09
CA VAL A 171 -11.95 7.25 1.50
C VAL A 171 -11.84 7.62 2.97
N ILE A 172 -11.07 6.85 3.74
CA ILE A 172 -10.96 7.01 5.20
C ILE A 172 -9.48 7.12 5.58
N LEU A 173 -9.16 8.12 6.41
CA LEU A 173 -7.83 8.23 7.04
C LEU A 173 -7.83 7.49 8.38
N TYR A 174 -6.91 6.54 8.55
CA TYR A 174 -6.77 5.85 9.82
C TYR A 174 -5.94 6.68 10.82
N SER A 175 -6.58 7.13 11.88
CA SER A 175 -5.94 7.94 12.94
C SER A 175 -4.92 7.19 13.80
N LYS A 176 -4.71 5.89 13.54
CA LYS A 176 -3.69 5.07 14.19
C LYS A 176 -2.64 4.62 13.19
N GLN A 177 -1.38 4.75 13.58
CA GLN A 177 -0.23 4.17 12.86
C GLN A 177 0.31 2.95 13.60
N THR A 178 0.98 2.08 12.86
CA THR A 178 1.67 0.91 13.43
C THR A 178 3.17 1.05 13.24
N LEU A 179 3.92 0.99 14.33
CA LEU A 179 5.38 0.82 14.29
C LEU A 179 5.69 -0.66 14.48
N MET A 180 6.40 -1.27 13.54
CA MET A 180 6.72 -2.69 13.51
C MET A 180 8.23 -2.93 13.55
N THR A 181 8.64 -4.01 14.20
CA THR A 181 10.02 -4.50 14.18
C THR A 181 10.07 -6.01 14.20
N SER A 182 11.19 -6.58 13.76
CA SER A 182 11.47 -8.01 13.93
C SER A 182 11.70 -8.33 15.41
N PRO A 183 11.09 -9.40 15.97
CA PRO A 183 11.37 -9.83 17.34
C PRO A 183 12.85 -10.17 17.57
N LYS A 184 13.58 -10.55 16.51
CA LYS A 184 15.00 -10.91 16.57
C LYS A 184 15.90 -9.70 16.84
N ASP A 185 15.47 -8.51 16.43
CA ASP A 185 16.28 -7.29 16.53
C ASP A 185 16.32 -6.75 17.97
N GLY A 186 15.40 -7.20 18.82
CA GLY A 186 15.33 -6.82 20.23
C GLY A 186 14.97 -5.36 20.49
N LEU A 187 14.48 -4.65 19.47
CA LEU A 187 14.18 -3.20 19.53
C LEU A 187 12.94 -2.88 20.38
N LEU A 188 11.92 -3.73 20.35
CA LEU A 188 10.74 -3.63 21.21
C LEU A 188 10.72 -4.76 22.24
N LYS A 189 10.66 -4.39 23.53
CA LYS A 189 10.61 -5.35 24.64
C LYS A 189 9.18 -5.83 24.87
N LYS A 190 8.95 -7.15 24.73
CA LYS A 190 7.62 -7.80 24.85
C LYS A 190 6.93 -7.60 26.21
N ASN A 191 7.68 -7.33 27.27
CA ASN A 191 7.14 -7.15 28.62
C ASN A 191 6.70 -5.71 28.92
N ILE A 192 6.85 -4.78 27.97
CA ILE A 192 6.43 -3.40 28.13
C ILE A 192 4.95 -3.26 27.72
N SER A 193 4.18 -2.56 28.56
CA SER A 193 2.77 -2.27 28.27
C SER A 193 2.61 -1.56 26.93
N GLY A 194 1.63 -2.00 26.13
CA GLY A 194 1.35 -1.46 24.79
C GLY A 194 2.13 -2.13 23.66
N VAL A 195 3.20 -2.88 23.96
CA VAL A 195 3.89 -3.72 22.97
C VAL A 195 3.09 -4.99 22.73
N LYS A 196 2.68 -5.19 21.47
CA LYS A 196 2.08 -6.44 21.00
C LYS A 196 3.13 -7.24 20.24
N SER A 197 3.05 -8.56 20.32
CA SER A 197 3.98 -9.43 19.60
C SER A 197 3.26 -10.63 19.01
N SER A 198 3.62 -10.96 17.77
CA SER A 198 3.32 -12.22 17.10
C SER A 198 4.59 -13.08 17.01
N LYS A 199 4.50 -14.25 16.36
CA LYS A 199 5.67 -15.10 16.06
C LYS A 199 6.71 -14.37 15.19
N HIS A 200 6.26 -13.48 14.29
CA HIS A 200 7.10 -12.86 13.26
C HIS A 200 7.32 -11.35 13.45
N SER A 201 6.57 -10.68 14.33
CA SER A 201 6.63 -9.22 14.50
C SER A 201 6.42 -8.79 15.95
N CYS A 202 7.04 -7.68 16.34
CA CYS A 202 6.68 -6.89 17.52
C CYS A 202 6.21 -5.51 17.05
N PHE A 203 5.13 -4.99 17.64
CA PHE A 203 4.53 -3.74 17.18
C PHE A 203 3.84 -2.95 18.28
N ILE A 204 3.74 -1.65 18.06
CA ILE A 204 2.98 -0.70 18.88
C ILE A 204 2.05 0.12 18.00
N TYR A 205 0.97 0.62 18.58
CA TYR A 205 0.07 1.57 17.94
C TYR A 205 0.28 2.96 18.50
N GLY A 206 0.30 3.96 17.63
CA GLY A 206 0.37 5.38 17.98
C GLY A 206 -0.71 6.16 17.26
N ASP A 207 -1.01 7.36 17.74
CA ASP A 207 -1.81 8.32 16.99
C ASP A 207 -1.03 8.86 15.80
N THR A 208 -1.76 9.22 14.74
CA THR A 208 -1.18 9.79 13.53
C THR A 208 -2.14 10.78 12.86
N SER A 209 -1.55 11.68 12.09
CA SER A 209 -2.22 12.62 11.21
C SER A 209 -1.52 12.61 9.86
N PHE A 210 -2.24 12.90 8.79
CA PHE A 210 -1.70 12.90 7.42
C PHE A 210 -1.63 14.32 6.92
N SER A 211 -0.51 14.67 6.31
CA SER A 211 -0.37 15.89 5.55
C SER A 211 -1.00 15.75 4.15
N PHE A 212 -1.27 16.87 3.49
CA PHE A 212 -1.82 16.86 2.14
C PHE A 212 -0.93 16.12 1.14
N SER A 213 0.39 16.33 1.19
CA SER A 213 1.32 15.60 0.32
C SER A 213 1.23 14.10 0.54
N GLU A 214 1.18 13.64 1.79
CA GLU A 214 1.08 12.21 2.11
C GLU A 214 -0.22 11.58 1.62
N VAL A 215 -1.35 12.28 1.72
CA VAL A 215 -2.63 11.77 1.18
C VAL A 215 -2.57 11.64 -0.34
N MET A 216 -1.99 12.64 -1.03
CA MET A 216 -1.85 12.58 -2.49
C MET A 216 -0.89 11.48 -2.95
N GLU A 217 0.26 11.33 -2.27
CA GLU A 217 1.22 10.25 -2.56
C GLU A 217 0.63 8.88 -2.27
N ALA A 218 -0.05 8.70 -1.13
CA ALA A 218 -0.69 7.44 -0.78
C ALA A 218 -1.70 7.00 -1.85
N ILE A 219 -2.50 7.93 -2.37
CA ILE A 219 -3.50 7.64 -3.39
C ILE A 219 -2.85 7.37 -4.76
N PHE A 220 -2.00 8.28 -5.25
CA PHE A 220 -1.52 8.23 -6.64
C PHE A 220 -0.26 7.37 -6.84
N ILE A 221 0.60 7.27 -5.83
CA ILE A 221 1.87 6.54 -5.93
C ILE A 221 1.72 5.14 -5.32
N SER A 222 1.30 5.04 -4.06
CA SER A 222 1.23 3.75 -3.36
C SER A 222 -0.05 2.96 -3.63
N GLY A 223 -1.17 3.65 -3.90
CA GLY A 223 -2.47 3.04 -4.13
C GLY A 223 -2.71 2.71 -5.60
N LEU A 224 -2.92 3.74 -6.42
CA LEU A 224 -3.23 3.57 -7.84
C LEU A 224 -2.03 3.10 -8.67
N PHE A 225 -0.82 3.47 -8.24
CA PHE A 225 0.47 3.04 -8.77
C PHE A 225 0.80 3.49 -10.20
N PHE A 226 -0.07 3.21 -11.17
CA PHE A 226 0.13 3.48 -12.60
C PHE A 226 0.19 4.97 -12.94
N TYR A 227 0.87 5.30 -14.04
CA TYR A 227 1.02 6.68 -14.51
C TYR A 227 -0.32 7.32 -14.89
N ALA A 228 -1.17 6.59 -15.62
CA ALA A 228 -2.53 6.99 -15.99
C ALA A 228 -3.50 5.78 -15.94
N PRO A 229 -4.84 6.00 -15.88
CA PRO A 229 -5.83 4.92 -15.85
C PRO A 229 -5.72 3.92 -17.02
N LYS A 230 -5.38 4.42 -18.21
CA LYS A 230 -5.22 3.58 -19.41
C LYS A 230 -4.08 2.57 -19.27
N ASP A 231 -3.04 2.92 -18.51
CA ASP A 231 -1.84 2.07 -18.36
C ASP A 231 -2.18 0.91 -17.44
N ALA A 232 -2.98 1.15 -16.39
CA ALA A 232 -3.54 0.10 -15.54
C ALA A 232 -4.36 -0.92 -16.35
N ALA A 233 -5.23 -0.43 -17.24
CA ALA A 233 -6.04 -1.29 -18.10
C ALA A 233 -5.18 -2.15 -19.05
N SER A 234 -4.21 -1.53 -19.74
CA SER A 234 -3.30 -2.23 -20.65
C SER A 234 -2.49 -3.31 -19.93
N SER A 235 -1.91 -3.00 -18.76
CA SER A 235 -1.13 -3.96 -17.99
C SER A 235 -1.99 -5.11 -17.46
N LEU A 236 -3.24 -4.86 -17.07
CA LEU A 236 -4.16 -5.92 -16.66
C LEU A 236 -4.56 -6.82 -17.83
N ASP A 237 -4.76 -6.27 -19.02
CA ASP A 237 -5.09 -7.06 -20.21
C ASP A 237 -3.91 -7.92 -20.65
N GLU A 238 -2.69 -7.39 -20.59
CA GLU A 238 -1.45 -8.16 -20.82
C GLU A 238 -1.29 -9.30 -19.81
N LEU A 239 -1.48 -9.03 -18.52
CA LEU A 239 -1.40 -10.05 -17.47
C LEU A 239 -2.46 -11.15 -17.65
N LYS A 240 -3.68 -10.79 -18.05
CA LYS A 240 -4.74 -11.77 -18.35
C LYS A 240 -4.40 -12.62 -19.58
N ALA A 241 -3.83 -12.02 -20.62
CA ALA A 241 -3.40 -12.75 -21.81
C ALA A 241 -2.30 -13.76 -21.47
N SER A 242 -1.26 -13.34 -20.73
CA SER A 242 -0.20 -14.24 -20.29
C SER A 242 -0.70 -15.34 -19.36
N LEU A 243 -1.67 -15.04 -18.49
CA LEU A 243 -2.28 -16.05 -17.63
C LEU A 243 -3.06 -17.09 -18.44
N ALA A 244 -3.82 -16.66 -19.46
CA ALA A 244 -4.55 -17.57 -20.34
C ALA A 244 -3.60 -18.46 -21.16
N GLU A 245 -2.49 -17.90 -21.67
CA GLU A 245 -1.45 -18.67 -22.37
C GLU A 245 -0.85 -19.75 -21.44
N LEU A 246 -0.51 -19.39 -20.20
CA LEU A 246 0.01 -20.35 -19.21
C LEU A 246 -1.01 -21.44 -18.83
N GLU A 247 -2.30 -21.10 -18.75
CA GLU A 247 -3.36 -22.07 -18.52
C GLU A 247 -3.55 -23.02 -19.70
N GLU A 248 -3.42 -22.54 -20.94
CA GLU A 248 -3.46 -23.34 -22.16
C GLU A 248 -2.26 -24.28 -22.23
N GLU A 249 -1.03 -23.79 -22.01
CA GLU A 249 0.18 -24.61 -21.95
C GLU A 249 0.07 -25.72 -20.89
N ARG A 250 -0.50 -25.41 -19.72
CA ARG A 250 -0.75 -26.39 -18.66
C ARG A 250 -1.81 -27.42 -19.05
N ALA A 251 -2.83 -27.03 -19.81
CA ALA A 251 -3.90 -27.90 -20.26
C ALA A 251 -3.49 -28.82 -21.42
N GLU A 252 -2.63 -28.35 -22.33
CA GLU A 252 -2.08 -29.14 -23.43
C GLU A 252 -1.06 -30.20 -22.94
N ASN A 253 -0.42 -29.96 -21.80
CA ASN A 253 0.59 -30.85 -21.22
C ASN A 253 0.35 -31.13 -19.72
N PRO A 254 -0.72 -31.88 -19.36
CA PRO A 254 -1.07 -32.14 -17.96
C PRO A 254 -0.05 -33.01 -17.20
N ASN A 255 0.87 -33.66 -17.93
CA ASN A 255 1.96 -34.50 -17.41
C ASN A 255 3.34 -34.07 -17.95
N ALA A 256 3.50 -32.88 -18.53
CA ALA A 256 4.84 -32.39 -18.75
C ALA A 256 5.41 -31.99 -17.38
N GLU A 257 6.27 -32.85 -16.82
CA GLU A 257 7.40 -32.33 -16.06
C GLU A 257 8.00 -31.20 -16.89
N SER A 258 8.31 -30.08 -16.23
CA SER A 258 9.05 -28.98 -16.83
C SER A 258 10.25 -29.56 -17.60
N THR A 259 10.10 -29.69 -18.91
CA THR A 259 11.23 -29.93 -19.79
C THR A 259 11.84 -28.56 -19.98
N GLY A 260 12.71 -28.20 -19.02
CA GLY A 260 13.65 -27.12 -19.18
C GLY A 260 14.32 -27.23 -20.54
N ASN A 261 14.53 -26.09 -21.17
CA ASN A 261 15.25 -25.98 -22.44
C ASN A 261 16.53 -26.82 -22.38
N GLU A 262 16.66 -27.80 -23.27
CA GLU A 262 17.80 -28.75 -23.37
C GLU A 262 19.14 -28.09 -23.80
N THR A 263 19.46 -26.86 -23.38
CA THR A 263 20.78 -26.26 -23.67
C THR A 263 21.44 -25.47 -22.55
N ASP A 264 21.00 -25.58 -21.30
CA ASP A 264 21.84 -25.28 -20.15
C ASP A 264 21.78 -26.47 -19.20
N GLU A 265 22.93 -26.97 -18.72
CA GLU A 265 22.96 -28.02 -17.69
C GLU A 265 22.23 -27.52 -16.44
N GLU A 266 20.94 -27.85 -16.32
CA GLU A 266 20.17 -27.61 -15.10
C GLU A 266 20.89 -28.32 -13.94
N PRO A 267 21.21 -27.61 -12.85
CA PRO A 267 21.81 -28.25 -11.69
C PRO A 267 20.84 -29.31 -11.19
N THR A 268 21.28 -30.57 -11.17
CA THR A 268 20.49 -31.67 -10.61
C THR A 268 20.35 -31.44 -9.11
N ILE A 269 19.25 -30.82 -8.68
CA ILE A 269 18.94 -30.62 -7.26
C ILE A 269 18.47 -31.96 -6.72
N VAL A 270 19.37 -32.69 -6.05
CA VAL A 270 19.01 -33.90 -5.31
C VAL A 270 18.43 -33.49 -3.96
N VAL A 271 17.11 -33.52 -3.84
CA VAL A 271 16.41 -33.28 -2.58
C VAL A 271 16.52 -34.54 -1.71
N ALA A 272 17.13 -34.41 -0.53
CA ALA A 272 17.27 -35.52 0.41
C ALA A 272 15.89 -35.98 0.95
N GLU A 273 15.74 -37.28 1.20
CA GLU A 273 14.55 -37.83 1.85
C GLU A 273 14.36 -37.13 3.21
N GLY A 274 13.23 -36.46 3.38
CA GLY A 274 12.89 -35.66 4.57
C GLY A 274 13.18 -34.16 4.49
N ALA A 275 13.71 -33.63 3.37
CA ALA A 275 13.96 -32.18 3.21
C ALA A 275 12.69 -31.32 3.37
N PHE A 276 11.53 -31.88 3.06
CA PHE A 276 10.23 -31.24 3.22
C PHE A 276 9.46 -31.69 4.46
N ASP A 277 10.05 -32.50 5.34
CA ASP A 277 9.36 -32.96 6.56
C ASP A 277 9.00 -31.78 7.47
N SER A 278 9.81 -30.73 7.45
CA SER A 278 9.49 -29.49 8.18
C SER A 278 8.28 -28.75 7.59
N LEU A 279 8.15 -28.76 6.26
CA LEU A 279 7.00 -28.19 5.55
C LEU A 279 5.75 -29.04 5.76
N ALA A 280 5.88 -30.37 5.67
CA ALA A 280 4.79 -31.31 5.95
C ALA A 280 4.33 -31.23 7.42
N ALA A 281 5.26 -31.12 8.37
CA ALA A 281 4.96 -30.89 9.78
C ALA A 281 4.31 -29.52 10.01
N HIS A 282 4.73 -28.49 9.27
CA HIS A 282 4.10 -27.17 9.32
C HIS A 282 2.66 -27.22 8.80
N MET A 283 2.41 -27.91 7.69
CA MET A 283 1.06 -28.08 7.13
C MET A 283 0.12 -28.87 8.06
N GLU A 284 0.61 -29.94 8.68
CA GLU A 284 -0.18 -30.69 9.68
C GLU A 284 -0.40 -29.88 10.98
N SER A 285 0.56 -29.04 11.37
CA SER A 285 0.38 -28.08 12.48
C SER A 285 -0.68 -27.03 12.16
N GLU A 286 -0.65 -26.44 10.96
CA GLU A 286 -1.66 -25.45 10.54
C GLU A 286 -3.05 -26.09 10.48
N LYS A 287 -3.17 -27.30 9.95
CA LYS A 287 -4.43 -28.05 9.93
C LYS A 287 -4.98 -28.27 11.35
N ALA A 288 -4.12 -28.59 12.32
CA ALA A 288 -4.53 -28.72 13.72
C ALA A 288 -4.95 -27.38 14.34
N GLU A 289 -4.26 -26.29 13.99
CA GLU A 289 -4.54 -24.93 14.43
C GLU A 289 -5.87 -24.41 13.87
N TRP A 290 -6.13 -24.62 12.58
CA TRP A 290 -7.41 -24.33 11.93
C TRP A 290 -8.58 -25.13 12.55
N GLN A 291 -8.36 -26.40 12.91
CA GLN A 291 -9.36 -27.18 13.64
C GLN A 291 -9.60 -26.66 15.07
N SER A 292 -8.57 -26.15 15.75
CA SER A 292 -8.73 -25.56 17.08
C SER A 292 -9.49 -24.24 17.02
N ILE A 293 -9.24 -23.41 16.01
CA ILE A 293 -9.96 -22.16 15.77
C ILE A 293 -11.43 -22.46 15.47
N LYS A 294 -11.71 -23.47 14.63
CA LYS A 294 -13.08 -23.90 14.30
C LYS A 294 -13.89 -24.39 15.52
N LYS A 295 -13.23 -24.92 16.55
CA LYS A 295 -13.89 -25.37 17.80
C LYS A 295 -14.15 -24.25 18.81
N LEU A 296 -13.59 -23.06 18.59
CA LEU A 296 -13.77 -21.87 19.43
C LEU A 296 -14.86 -20.92 18.89
N CYS A 297 -15.46 -21.26 17.74
CA CYS A 297 -16.67 -20.66 17.17
C CYS A 297 -17.88 -21.56 17.45
#